data_AF-A0AAE3MAH6-F1
#
_entry.id   AF-A0AAE3MAH6-F1
#
_cell.length_a   1.000
_cell.length_b   1.000
_cell.length_c   1.000
_cell.angle_alpha   90.00
_cell.angle_beta   90.00
_cell.angle_gamma   90.00
#
_symmetry.space_group_name_H-M   'P 1'
#
loop_
_entity.id
_entity.type
_entity.pdbx_description
1 polymer ?
#
loop_
_entity_poly.entity_id
_entity_poly.type
_entity_poly.pdbx_seq_one_letter_code
_entity_poly.pdbx_strand_id
1 'polypeptide(L)'
;CADEAANFEITSLNDDVMVSGITEGHTFDWNASSLTIPEDGSSQTTNDFDVIVTHIATGCTSEAHVIIYVNPDPEVKDVEFTYCADEASDFDITSFNDDVMVSGITEGYTFDWNISALNIPEDGGLQTTNVFDVIVTHIATGCTSEAHVTVYVNPDPEVKDMEVTYCADEAANFEITSLNDDVMVSG
;
A
#
# COMPACT_ATOMS: atom_id res chain seq x y z
N CYS A 1 -4.76 14.49 -1.89
CA CYS A 1 -3.86 14.95 -0.82
C CYS A 1 -2.57 15.45 -1.43
N ALA A 2 -1.37 15.06 -1.00
CA ALA A 2 -0.16 15.53 -1.67
C ALA A 2 0.08 14.77 -3.01
N ASP A 3 -0.53 13.60 -3.18
CA ASP A 3 -0.63 12.80 -4.40
C ASP A 3 -1.50 13.43 -5.52
N GLU A 4 -2.61 14.07 -5.17
CA GLU A 4 -3.54 14.73 -6.10
C GLU A 4 -3.06 16.11 -6.56
N ALA A 5 -1.88 16.53 -6.13
CA ALA A 5 -1.45 17.91 -6.14
C ALA A 5 -0.51 18.30 -7.29
N ALA A 6 -0.46 17.52 -8.36
CA ALA A 6 0.25 17.91 -9.57
C ALA A 6 -0.42 19.16 -10.19
N ASN A 7 0.06 20.34 -9.81
CA ASN A 7 -0.37 21.68 -10.24
C ASN A 7 -1.86 22.00 -10.00
N PHE A 8 -2.19 22.38 -8.77
CA PHE A 8 -3.49 22.99 -8.47
C PHE A 8 -3.57 24.42 -9.03
N GLU A 9 -4.51 24.67 -9.96
CA GLU A 9 -4.79 26.02 -10.48
C GLU A 9 -5.62 26.81 -9.47
N ILE A 10 -5.01 27.82 -8.85
CA ILE A 10 -5.66 28.64 -7.81
C ILE A 10 -6.92 29.33 -8.34
N THR A 11 -6.95 29.66 -9.63
CA THR A 11 -8.10 30.29 -10.29
C THR A 11 -9.35 29.41 -10.32
N SER A 12 -9.25 28.11 -10.03
CA SER A 12 -10.44 27.26 -9.86
C SER A 12 -11.26 27.64 -8.62
N LEU A 13 -10.70 28.39 -7.68
CA LEU A 13 -11.36 28.82 -6.43
C LEU A 13 -12.14 30.14 -6.58
N ASN A 14 -12.31 30.67 -7.79
CA ASN A 14 -12.96 31.96 -7.99
C ASN A 14 -14.42 31.99 -7.49
N ASP A 15 -15.14 30.89 -7.63
CA ASP A 15 -16.49 30.72 -7.11
C ASP A 15 -16.49 30.54 -5.59
N ASP A 16 -15.52 29.82 -5.02
CA ASP A 16 -15.39 29.60 -3.58
C ASP A 16 -15.11 30.88 -2.78
N VAL A 17 -14.44 31.86 -3.40
CA VAL A 17 -14.21 33.20 -2.80
C VAL A 17 -15.51 34.01 -2.72
N MET A 18 -16.52 33.66 -3.52
CA MET A 18 -17.79 34.36 -3.58
C MET A 18 -18.87 33.64 -2.75
N VAL A 19 -19.48 34.35 -1.80
CA VAL A 19 -20.58 33.77 -0.98
C VAL A 19 -21.74 33.25 -1.83
N SER A 20 -21.98 33.86 -3.00
CA SER A 20 -23.02 33.43 -3.94
C SER A 20 -22.56 32.37 -4.94
N GLY A 21 -21.27 32.08 -5.04
CA GLY A 21 -20.67 31.29 -6.12
C GLY A 21 -20.76 31.93 -7.52
N ILE A 22 -21.32 33.16 -7.63
CA ILE A 22 -21.49 33.83 -8.92
C ILE A 22 -20.24 34.64 -9.23
N THR A 23 -19.51 34.20 -10.24
CA THR A 23 -18.30 34.86 -10.75
C THR A 23 -18.58 35.85 -11.88
N GLU A 24 -19.75 35.75 -12.53
CA GLU A 24 -20.13 36.64 -13.63
C GLU A 24 -20.24 38.10 -13.16
N GLY A 25 -19.76 39.03 -13.99
CA GLY A 25 -19.72 40.46 -13.64
C GLY A 25 -18.56 40.85 -12.73
N HIS A 26 -17.65 39.93 -12.40
CA HIS A 26 -16.47 40.18 -11.57
C HIS A 26 -15.17 39.76 -12.25
N THR A 27 -14.06 40.36 -11.84
CA THR A 27 -12.70 39.90 -12.17
C THR A 27 -11.96 39.54 -10.88
N PHE A 28 -11.08 38.54 -10.98
CA PHE A 28 -10.29 38.02 -9.86
C PHE A 28 -8.81 38.21 -10.18
N ASP A 29 -8.11 38.92 -9.31
CA ASP A 29 -6.67 39.16 -9.41
C ASP A 29 -5.97 38.48 -8.23
N TRP A 30 -5.38 37.32 -8.49
CA TRP A 30 -4.70 36.51 -7.48
C TRP A 30 -3.22 36.88 -7.40
N ASN A 31 -2.65 36.85 -6.19
CA ASN A 31 -1.22 37.06 -5.97
C ASN A 31 -0.33 35.92 -6.53
N ALA A 32 -0.94 34.77 -6.89
CA ALA A 32 -0.31 33.64 -7.55
C ALA A 32 -1.31 32.92 -8.47
N SER A 33 -0.82 32.30 -9.55
CA SER A 33 -1.67 31.56 -10.51
C SER A 33 -1.75 30.06 -10.25
N SER A 34 -0.81 29.49 -9.51
CA SER A 34 -0.71 28.05 -9.26
C SER A 34 -0.03 27.76 -7.93
N LEU A 35 -0.42 26.66 -7.30
CA LEU A 35 0.26 26.10 -6.13
C LEU A 35 1.15 24.93 -6.57
N THR A 36 2.43 24.97 -6.18
CA THR A 36 3.37 23.85 -6.34
C THR A 36 3.47 23.09 -5.03
N ILE A 37 3.12 21.81 -5.07
CA ILE A 37 3.14 20.93 -3.91
C ILE A 37 4.35 19.99 -4.09
N PRO A 38 5.13 19.72 -3.03
CA PRO A 38 6.25 18.78 -3.11
C PRO A 38 5.76 17.42 -3.61
N GLU A 39 6.39 16.92 -4.69
CA GLU A 39 6.02 15.68 -5.39
C GLU A 39 6.23 14.44 -4.51
N ASP A 40 7.00 14.57 -3.44
CA ASP A 40 7.36 13.52 -2.49
C ASP A 40 6.31 13.28 -1.39
N GLY A 41 5.18 13.99 -1.40
CA GLY A 41 3.99 13.63 -0.62
C GLY A 41 4.12 13.67 0.90
N SER A 42 5.32 13.96 1.41
CA SER A 42 5.76 13.60 2.76
C SER A 42 5.61 14.70 3.81
N SER A 43 5.35 15.93 3.36
CA SER A 43 5.34 17.10 4.24
C SER A 43 4.03 17.87 4.16
N GLN A 44 3.50 18.23 5.33
CA GLN A 44 2.41 19.18 5.42
C GLN A 44 2.88 20.55 4.95
N THR A 45 2.12 21.18 4.05
CA THR A 45 2.36 22.57 3.64
C THR A 45 1.12 23.42 3.86
N THR A 46 1.34 24.68 4.22
CA THR A 46 0.31 25.70 4.36
C THR A 46 0.65 26.82 3.39
N ASN A 47 -0.33 27.21 2.56
CA ASN A 47 -0.13 28.18 1.49
C ASN A 47 -1.18 29.27 1.60
N ASP A 48 -0.72 30.51 1.67
CA ASP A 48 -1.57 31.69 1.84
C ASP A 48 -1.67 32.47 0.52
N PHE A 49 -2.90 32.74 0.10
CA PHE A 49 -3.21 33.44 -1.14
C PHE A 49 -4.14 34.61 -0.89
N ASP A 50 -3.91 35.68 -1.64
CA ASP A 50 -4.73 36.87 -1.63
C ASP A 50 -5.36 37.04 -3.00
N VAL A 51 -6.64 37.42 -3.01
CA VAL A 51 -7.37 37.72 -4.23
C VAL A 51 -8.11 39.04 -4.10
N ILE A 52 -7.97 39.89 -5.11
CA ILE A 52 -8.75 41.10 -5.26
C ILE A 52 -9.88 40.83 -6.25
N VAL A 53 -11.12 40.95 -5.76
CA VAL A 53 -12.32 40.82 -6.56
C VAL A 53 -12.80 42.21 -6.96
N THR A 54 -13.04 42.44 -8.25
CA THR A 54 -13.53 43.72 -8.77
C THR A 54 -14.86 43.54 -9.47
N HIS A 55 -15.89 44.29 -9.07
CA HIS A 55 -17.17 44.31 -9.78
C HIS A 55 -17.06 45.18 -11.04
N ILE A 56 -17.26 44.57 -12.22
CA ILE A 56 -16.95 45.19 -13.51
C ILE A 56 -17.76 46.47 -13.75
N ALA A 57 -19.04 46.49 -13.36
CA ALA A 57 -19.91 47.62 -13.67
C ALA A 57 -19.71 48.85 -12.76
N THR A 58 -19.19 48.65 -11.54
CA THR A 58 -19.02 49.74 -10.56
C THR A 58 -17.56 50.07 -10.26
N GLY A 59 -16.63 49.16 -10.58
CA GLY A 59 -15.22 49.27 -10.20
C GLY A 59 -14.97 49.12 -8.70
N CYS A 60 -15.97 48.74 -7.91
CA CYS A 60 -15.78 48.48 -6.49
C CYS A 60 -14.94 47.21 -6.29
N THR A 61 -14.04 47.23 -5.31
CA THR A 61 -13.14 46.12 -5.01
C THR A 61 -13.36 45.56 -3.60
N SER A 62 -12.99 44.30 -3.42
CA SER A 62 -12.90 43.63 -2.11
C SER A 62 -11.75 42.64 -2.14
N GLU A 63 -11.17 42.37 -0.98
CA GLU A 63 -10.04 41.46 -0.81
C GLU A 63 -10.46 40.25 0.02
N ALA A 64 -9.96 39.07 -0.34
CA ALA A 64 -10.14 37.85 0.41
C ALA A 64 -8.80 37.16 0.63
N HIS A 65 -8.66 36.55 1.80
CA HIS A 65 -7.51 35.71 2.18
C HIS A 65 -7.94 34.24 2.13
N VAL A 66 -7.19 33.43 1.40
CA VAL A 66 -7.44 32.00 1.20
C VAL A 66 -6.24 31.22 1.69
N ILE A 67 -6.49 30.29 2.61
CA ILE A 67 -5.46 29.40 3.16
C ILE A 67 -5.71 28.00 2.63
N ILE A 68 -4.72 27.44 1.94
CA ILE A 68 -4.75 26.08 1.43
C ILE A 68 -3.83 25.21 2.30
N TYR A 69 -4.43 24.17 2.89
CA TYR A 69 -3.69 23.14 3.61
C TYR A 69 -3.49 21.93 2.73
N VAL A 70 -2.23 21.49 2.63
CA VAL A 70 -1.87 20.25 1.96
C VAL A 70 -1.35 19.30 3.03
N ASN A 71 -2.07 18.21 3.23
CA ASN A 71 -1.68 17.18 4.18
C ASN A 71 -0.84 16.12 3.47
N PRO A 72 0.17 15.54 4.16
CA PRO A 72 0.97 14.49 3.60
C PRO A 72 0.17 13.21 3.43
N ASP A 73 0.60 12.39 2.48
CA ASP A 73 0.06 11.06 2.29
C ASP A 73 0.70 10.08 3.31
N PRO A 74 0.03 8.96 3.63
CA PRO A 74 0.64 7.89 4.41
C PRO A 74 1.95 7.42 3.79
N GLU A 75 3.02 7.29 4.60
CA GLU A 75 4.29 6.77 4.11
C GLU A 75 4.30 5.24 4.21
N VAL A 76 4.12 4.58 3.06
CA VAL A 76 4.01 3.13 2.93
C VAL A 76 5.13 2.55 2.08
N LYS A 77 5.34 1.23 2.17
CA LYS A 77 6.33 0.49 1.40
C LYS A 77 5.80 -0.88 1.00
N ASP A 78 6.30 -1.36 -0.14
CA ASP A 78 6.11 -2.75 -0.52
C ASP A 78 7.01 -3.66 0.31
N VAL A 79 6.50 -4.85 0.63
CA VAL A 79 7.21 -5.84 1.45
C VAL A 79 7.06 -7.24 0.86
N GLU A 80 8.05 -8.08 1.14
CA GLU A 80 8.08 -9.47 0.66
C GLU A 80 8.32 -10.44 1.82
N PHE A 81 7.59 -11.55 1.82
CA PHE A 81 7.73 -12.62 2.80
C PHE A 81 7.84 -13.99 2.11
N THR A 82 8.53 -14.92 2.75
CA THR A 82 8.66 -16.30 2.26
C THR A 82 8.37 -17.27 3.39
N TYR A 83 7.52 -18.26 3.11
CA TYR A 83 7.11 -19.31 4.04
C TYR A 83 7.31 -20.69 3.41
N CYS A 84 7.45 -21.72 4.25
CA CYS A 84 7.15 -23.10 3.85
C CYS A 84 5.62 -23.34 3.86
N ALA A 85 5.16 -24.41 3.22
CA ALA A 85 3.74 -24.70 3.10
C ALA A 85 3.09 -25.00 4.46
N ASP A 86 3.82 -25.67 5.35
CA ASP A 86 3.40 -25.93 6.74
C ASP A 86 3.29 -24.67 7.60
N GLU A 87 4.15 -23.67 7.38
CA GLU A 87 4.14 -22.38 8.09
C GLU A 87 3.03 -21.44 7.60
N ALA A 88 2.57 -21.63 6.36
CA ALA A 88 1.58 -20.77 5.70
C ALA A 88 0.13 -21.02 6.17
N SER A 89 -0.12 -22.05 6.99
CA SER A 89 -1.47 -22.42 7.42
C SER A 89 -2.18 -21.38 8.30
N ASP A 90 -1.40 -20.57 9.04
CA ASP A 90 -1.90 -19.52 9.95
C ASP A 90 -1.79 -18.11 9.33
N PHE A 91 -1.67 -18.02 8.00
CA PHE A 91 -1.53 -16.75 7.30
C PHE A 91 -2.76 -15.85 7.45
N ASP A 92 -2.54 -14.63 7.94
CA ASP A 92 -3.54 -13.56 8.01
C ASP A 92 -2.92 -12.27 7.45
N ILE A 93 -3.41 -11.81 6.30
CA ILE A 93 -2.86 -10.60 5.66
C ILE A 93 -2.99 -9.35 6.54
N THR A 94 -3.97 -9.32 7.45
CA THR A 94 -4.18 -8.15 8.32
C THR A 94 -3.13 -8.02 9.42
N SER A 95 -2.31 -9.05 9.65
CA SER A 95 -1.18 -8.96 10.59
C SER A 95 -0.02 -8.11 10.07
N PHE A 96 -0.02 -7.75 8.77
CA PHE A 96 1.06 -7.00 8.11
C PHE A 96 0.79 -5.48 8.05
N ASN A 97 -0.21 -4.99 8.78
CA ASN A 97 -0.55 -3.55 8.78
C ASN A 97 0.62 -2.67 9.20
N ASP A 98 1.44 -3.09 10.16
CA ASP A 98 2.64 -2.37 10.58
C ASP A 98 3.81 -2.58 9.61
N ASP A 99 3.91 -3.75 8.98
CA ASP A 99 4.95 -4.03 8.00
C ASP A 99 4.89 -3.11 6.77
N VAL A 100 3.70 -2.79 6.27
CA VAL A 100 3.54 -1.87 5.12
C VAL A 100 3.80 -0.41 5.47
N MET A 101 3.79 -0.04 6.75
CA MET A 101 4.08 1.33 7.20
C MET A 101 5.59 1.52 7.33
N VAL A 102 6.15 2.59 6.72
CA VAL A 102 7.58 2.90 6.89
C VAL A 102 7.94 3.14 8.36
N SER A 103 7.02 3.77 9.10
CA SER A 103 7.18 4.04 10.54
C SER A 103 6.90 2.83 11.45
N GLY A 104 6.20 1.80 10.95
CA GLY A 104 5.64 0.72 11.76
C GLY A 104 4.46 1.13 12.65
N ILE A 105 3.97 2.37 12.55
CA ILE A 105 2.85 2.87 13.37
C ILE A 105 1.54 2.72 12.60
N THR A 106 0.57 2.02 13.19
CA THR A 106 -0.77 1.80 12.61
C THR A 106 -1.85 2.68 13.23
N GLU A 107 -1.59 3.27 14.40
CA GLU A 107 -2.54 4.18 15.06
C GLU A 107 -2.77 5.43 14.21
N GLY A 108 -4.04 5.80 14.03
CA GLY A 108 -4.43 6.92 13.17
C GLY A 108 -4.62 6.55 11.70
N TYR A 109 -4.49 5.26 11.34
CA TYR A 109 -4.70 4.77 9.98
C TYR A 109 -5.75 3.66 9.92
N THR A 110 -6.37 3.50 8.75
CA THR A 110 -7.17 2.31 8.39
C THR A 110 -6.52 1.60 7.21
N PHE A 111 -6.69 0.29 7.14
CA PHE A 111 -6.10 -0.59 6.14
C PHE A 111 -7.23 -1.34 5.43
N ASP A 112 -7.38 -1.10 4.13
CA ASP A 112 -8.34 -1.80 3.29
C ASP A 112 -7.61 -2.77 2.36
N TRP A 113 -7.65 -4.06 2.71
CA TRP A 113 -6.92 -5.12 2.00
C TRP A 113 -7.79 -5.75 0.91
N ASN A 114 -7.17 -6.04 -0.23
CA ASN A 114 -7.72 -7.02 -1.17
C ASN A 114 -7.49 -8.43 -0.63
N ILE A 115 -8.43 -8.91 0.19
CA ILE A 115 -8.33 -10.23 0.79
C ILE A 115 -8.63 -11.30 -0.26
N SER A 116 -7.62 -12.11 -0.55
CA SER A 116 -7.73 -13.34 -1.33
C SER A 116 -7.18 -14.53 -0.53
N ALA A 117 -7.59 -15.75 -0.89
CA ALA A 117 -7.03 -16.95 -0.26
C ALA A 117 -5.58 -17.12 -0.71
N LEU A 118 -4.69 -17.43 0.24
CA LEU A 118 -3.31 -17.76 -0.07
C LEU A 118 -3.27 -19.07 -0.87
N ASN A 119 -2.54 -19.07 -1.98
CA ASN A 119 -2.27 -20.28 -2.75
C ASN A 119 -1.08 -21.01 -2.10
N ILE A 120 -1.35 -22.14 -1.46
CA ILE A 120 -0.34 -23.01 -0.85
C ILE A 120 -0.10 -24.20 -1.79
N PRO A 121 1.15 -24.45 -2.24
CA PRO A 121 1.44 -25.56 -3.13
C PRO A 121 1.37 -26.91 -2.40
N GLU A 122 1.12 -27.98 -3.15
CA GLU A 122 1.25 -29.36 -2.65
C GLU A 122 2.72 -29.73 -2.42
N ASP A 123 2.97 -30.69 -1.54
CA ASP A 123 4.30 -31.26 -1.27
C ASP A 123 4.99 -31.68 -2.57
N GLY A 124 6.27 -31.33 -2.72
CA GLY A 124 7.08 -31.57 -3.93
C GLY A 124 6.67 -30.73 -5.15
N GLY A 125 5.71 -29.82 -5.01
CA GLY A 125 5.22 -28.95 -6.07
C GLY A 125 6.19 -27.85 -6.50
N LEU A 126 5.64 -26.78 -7.07
CA LEU A 126 6.39 -25.55 -7.38
C LEU A 126 6.02 -24.44 -6.40
N GLN A 127 6.95 -23.53 -6.13
CA GLN A 127 6.67 -22.32 -5.36
C GLN A 127 5.51 -21.53 -5.97
N THR A 128 4.63 -21.02 -5.12
CA THR A 128 3.55 -20.10 -5.50
C THR A 128 3.90 -18.67 -5.08
N THR A 129 3.37 -17.70 -5.83
CA THR A 129 3.50 -16.26 -5.54
C THR A 129 2.11 -15.67 -5.38
N ASN A 130 1.89 -14.97 -4.26
CA ASN A 130 0.65 -14.30 -3.93
C ASN A 130 0.94 -12.81 -3.75
N VAL A 131 0.12 -11.92 -4.30
CA VAL A 131 0.26 -10.47 -4.16
C VAL A 131 -1.03 -9.92 -3.57
N PHE A 132 -0.90 -9.12 -2.53
CA PHE A 132 -1.99 -8.46 -1.84
C PHE A 132 -1.80 -6.96 -1.87
N ASP A 133 -2.85 -6.24 -2.26
CA ASP A 133 -2.88 -4.79 -2.29
C ASP A 133 -3.55 -4.26 -1.02
N VAL A 134 -3.04 -3.14 -0.49
CA VAL A 134 -3.66 -2.41 0.61
C VAL A 134 -3.75 -0.93 0.31
N ILE A 135 -4.92 -0.36 0.58
CA ILE A 135 -5.10 1.08 0.65
C ILE A 135 -5.03 1.51 2.11
N VAL A 136 -4.00 2.27 2.44
CA VAL A 136 -3.81 2.85 3.77
C VAL A 136 -4.43 4.25 3.78
N THR A 137 -5.32 4.55 4.72
CA THR A 137 -5.96 5.88 4.83
C THR A 137 -5.63 6.51 6.17
N HIS A 138 -5.13 7.74 6.18
CA HIS A 138 -4.97 8.53 7.41
C HIS A 138 -6.33 9.06 7.88
N ILE A 139 -6.74 8.68 9.08
CA ILE A 139 -8.12 8.89 9.58
C ILE A 139 -8.48 10.38 9.67
N ALA A 140 -7.53 11.23 10.07
CA ALA A 140 -7.83 12.65 10.31
C ALA A 140 -7.89 13.49 9.02
N THR A 141 -7.18 13.07 7.96
CA THR A 141 -7.05 13.87 6.73
C THR A 141 -7.72 13.23 5.53
N GLY A 142 -8.01 11.92 5.59
CA GLY A 142 -8.55 11.15 4.46
C GLY A 142 -7.53 10.84 3.37
N CYS A 143 -6.26 11.21 3.55
CA CYS A 143 -5.21 10.94 2.57
C CYS A 143 -4.90 9.46 2.48
N THR A 144 -4.61 8.99 1.27
CA THR A 144 -4.46 7.56 0.98
C THR A 144 -3.14 7.28 0.30
N SER A 145 -2.57 6.11 0.60
CA SER A 145 -1.46 5.54 -0.16
C SER A 145 -1.71 4.05 -0.40
N GLU A 146 -1.13 3.53 -1.49
CA GLU A 146 -1.19 2.12 -1.86
C GLU A 146 0.15 1.44 -1.61
N ALA A 147 0.10 0.19 -1.14
CA ALA A 147 1.27 -0.67 -1.00
C ALA A 147 0.93 -2.12 -1.35
N HIS A 148 1.96 -2.90 -1.65
CA HIS A 148 1.84 -4.30 -2.02
C HIS A 148 2.62 -5.22 -1.06
N VAL A 149 1.99 -6.34 -0.69
CA VAL A 149 2.64 -7.45 0.02
C VAL A 149 2.76 -8.64 -0.90
N THR A 150 3.99 -9.06 -1.19
CA THR A 150 4.26 -10.27 -1.97
C THR A 150 4.63 -11.43 -1.04
N VAL A 151 3.92 -12.54 -1.14
CA VAL A 151 4.13 -13.73 -0.33
C VAL A 151 4.50 -14.90 -1.23
N TYR A 152 5.70 -15.43 -1.02
CA TYR A 152 6.20 -16.64 -1.65
C TYR A 152 5.95 -17.83 -0.72
N VAL A 153 5.34 -18.90 -1.23
CA VAL A 153 5.15 -20.14 -0.46
C VAL A 153 5.88 -21.27 -1.15
N ASN A 154 6.88 -21.83 -0.46
CA ASN A 154 7.63 -23.00 -0.92
C ASN A 154 6.87 -24.27 -0.52
N PRO A 155 6.79 -25.28 -1.40
CA PRO A 155 6.21 -26.57 -1.04
C PRO A 155 7.10 -27.29 -0.03
N ASP A 156 6.46 -28.10 0.81
CA ASP A 156 7.18 -29.05 1.64
C ASP A 156 7.75 -30.18 0.78
N PRO A 157 8.80 -30.90 1.21
CA PRO A 157 9.31 -32.04 0.46
C PRO A 157 8.27 -33.17 0.35
N GLU A 158 8.08 -33.74 -0.83
CA GLU A 158 7.26 -34.95 -0.99
C GLU A 158 8.03 -36.17 -0.46
N VAL A 159 7.50 -36.83 0.56
CA VAL A 159 8.01 -38.11 1.09
C VAL A 159 7.04 -39.23 0.76
N LYS A 160 7.57 -40.38 0.30
CA LYS A 160 6.76 -41.59 0.06
C LYS A 160 7.14 -42.66 1.08
N ASP A 161 6.12 -43.38 1.55
CA ASP A 161 6.33 -44.55 2.39
C ASP A 161 7.17 -45.59 1.64
N MET A 162 8.15 -46.15 2.34
CA MET A 162 9.00 -47.21 1.82
C MET A 162 8.84 -48.47 2.65
N GLU A 163 8.54 -49.58 1.98
CA GLU A 163 8.57 -50.92 2.57
C GLU A 163 9.76 -51.70 2.00
N VAL A 164 10.65 -52.17 2.88
CA VAL A 164 11.78 -53.01 2.49
C VAL A 164 11.69 -54.35 3.21
N THR A 165 11.78 -55.45 2.47
CA THR A 165 11.74 -56.81 3.00
C THR A 165 13.09 -57.49 2.76
N TYR A 166 13.68 -58.03 3.82
CA TYR A 166 14.94 -58.78 3.79
C TYR A 166 14.74 -60.22 4.27
N CYS A 167 15.59 -61.13 3.80
CA CYS A 167 15.72 -62.46 4.39
C CYS A 167 16.47 -62.37 5.74
N ALA A 168 16.18 -63.30 6.66
CA ALA A 168 16.66 -63.22 8.05
C ALA A 168 18.20 -63.22 8.19
N ASP A 169 18.89 -63.83 7.24
CA ASP A 169 20.35 -63.86 7.12
C ASP A 169 20.94 -62.57 6.52
N GLU A 170 20.17 -61.80 5.76
CA GLU A 170 20.57 -60.50 5.19
C GLU A 170 20.36 -59.35 6.18
N ALA A 171 19.35 -59.44 7.05
CA ALA A 171 19.04 -58.44 8.07
C ALA A 171 20.15 -58.28 9.14
N ALA A 172 21.04 -59.27 9.28
CA ALA A 172 22.12 -59.25 10.28
C ALA A 172 23.19 -58.18 10.00
N ASN A 173 23.26 -57.66 8.77
CA ASN A 173 24.23 -56.65 8.33
C ASN A 173 23.57 -55.36 7.83
N PHE A 174 22.28 -55.16 8.09
CA PHE A 174 21.53 -53.99 7.65
C PHE A 174 21.87 -52.75 8.49
N GLU A 175 22.28 -51.66 7.83
CA GLU A 175 22.42 -50.33 8.44
C GLU A 175 21.33 -49.40 7.91
N ILE A 176 20.55 -48.79 8.81
CA ILE A 176 19.43 -47.88 8.47
C ILE A 176 19.87 -46.72 7.58
N THR A 177 21.13 -46.28 7.69
CA THR A 177 21.76 -45.23 6.88
C THR A 177 21.79 -45.54 5.38
N SER A 178 21.71 -46.82 4.99
CA SER A 178 21.65 -47.23 3.59
C SER A 178 20.33 -46.89 2.89
N LEU A 179 19.27 -46.55 3.65
CA LEU A 179 17.97 -46.14 3.10
C LEU A 179 17.84 -44.63 2.85
N ASN A 180 18.84 -43.82 3.23
CA ASN A 180 18.75 -42.37 3.09
C ASN A 180 18.71 -41.91 1.61
N ASP A 181 19.30 -42.69 0.70
CA ASP A 181 19.25 -42.44 -0.75
C ASP A 181 17.92 -42.85 -1.38
N ASP A 182 17.11 -43.64 -0.66
CA ASP A 182 15.90 -44.29 -1.14
C ASP A 182 14.61 -43.56 -0.69
N VAL A 183 14.67 -42.78 0.40
CA VAL A 183 13.51 -42.07 1.01
C VAL A 183 13.18 -40.71 0.33
N MET A 184 14.11 -40.16 -0.45
CA MET A 184 13.90 -38.89 -1.17
C MET A 184 13.47 -39.19 -2.60
N VAL A 185 12.22 -38.90 -2.95
CA VAL A 185 11.77 -39.05 -4.35
C VAL A 185 12.47 -38.02 -5.22
N SER A 186 13.19 -38.54 -6.22
CA SER A 186 13.78 -37.81 -7.33
C SER A 186 12.74 -36.94 -8.06
N GLY A 187 13.11 -35.69 -8.35
CA GLY A 187 12.36 -34.81 -9.26
C GLY A 187 12.29 -35.30 -10.69
#